data_AF-A0A1W2M330-F1
#
_entry.id   AF-A0A1W2M330-F1
#
_cell.length_a   1.000
_cell.length_b   1.000
_cell.length_c   1.000
_cell.angle_alpha   90.00
_cell.angle_beta   90.00
_cell.angle_gamma   90.00
#
_symmetry.space_group_name_H-M   'P 1'
#
loop_
_entity.id
_entity.type
_entity.pdbx_description
1 polymer ?
#
loop_
_entity_poly.entity_id
_entity_poly.type
_entity_poly.pdbx_seq_one_letter_code
_entity_poly.pdbx_strand_id
1 'polypeptide(L)'
;MAGGGLFAEHLDVLAAEEVSAEQQHQENLARIMPNTPQEMLRSIHDLLAEKDPARACLLFEDPLRPQFGAAFGEPTCEAAMFKLAAQIKEPNKYVEFNVNWQKDVRLEGDTGAFIDGCAVTFGGGLLDPENGGGDPGPKIGKLHMKRILKRGLVVDGFTPCNTAAGPGGTPTPGAPPPSAAPPTTTGPGPLPTSPRAPAGVLVGYLAKGNDAGACRLFSDSGKAAFAKAQGVADCPAAVAAFRTKITDPDRYGKPIGGDSDATARKGSYGTHDVDACKLNWSNYTVDGEMPPPGPQLGRMVVEHPPGNDGYWITGFSNC
;
A
#
# COMPACT_ATOMS: atom_id res chain seq x y z
N MET A 1 -39.64 -25.16 41.14
CA MET A 1 -38.99 -23.90 40.74
C MET A 1 -37.50 -24.17 40.55
N ALA A 2 -37.05 -24.32 39.30
CA ALA A 2 -35.64 -24.27 38.86
C ALA A 2 -35.65 -24.68 37.38
N GLY A 3 -35.36 -23.76 36.45
CA GLY A 3 -35.39 -24.07 35.02
C GLY A 3 -35.24 -22.88 34.06
N GLY A 4 -35.18 -21.64 34.55
CA GLY A 4 -35.10 -20.44 33.70
C GLY A 4 -33.70 -19.87 33.44
N GLY A 5 -32.61 -20.45 33.97
CA GLY A 5 -31.27 -19.83 33.93
C GLY A 5 -30.50 -20.03 32.61
N LEU A 6 -30.61 -21.21 31.99
CA LEU A 6 -29.71 -21.62 30.91
C LEU A 6 -29.94 -20.91 29.56
N PHE A 7 -31.12 -20.30 29.34
CA PHE A 7 -31.42 -19.60 28.09
C PHE A 7 -30.90 -18.15 28.08
N ALA A 8 -30.81 -17.50 29.25
CA ALA A 8 -30.23 -16.17 29.35
C ALA A 8 -28.71 -16.22 29.14
N GLU A 9 -28.04 -17.20 29.74
CA GLU A 9 -26.59 -17.37 29.64
C GLU A 9 -26.12 -17.66 28.20
N HIS A 10 -26.94 -18.34 27.37
CA HIS A 10 -26.56 -18.63 25.99
C HIS A 10 -26.70 -17.42 25.05
N LEU A 11 -27.66 -16.54 25.30
CA LEU A 11 -27.84 -15.29 24.54
C LEU A 11 -26.71 -14.30 24.81
N ASP A 12 -26.23 -14.22 26.06
CA ASP A 12 -25.11 -13.34 26.42
C ASP A 12 -23.78 -13.81 25.80
N VAL A 13 -23.57 -15.13 25.66
CA VAL A 13 -22.37 -15.69 25.01
C VAL A 13 -22.34 -15.36 23.52
N LEU A 14 -23.46 -15.50 22.81
CA LEU A 14 -23.53 -15.17 21.37
C LEU A 14 -23.29 -13.68 21.11
N ALA A 15 -23.88 -12.80 21.92
CA ALA A 15 -23.63 -11.36 21.80
C ALA A 15 -22.17 -10.99 22.09
N ALA A 16 -21.54 -11.65 23.07
CA ALA A 16 -20.12 -11.45 23.36
C ALA A 16 -19.21 -11.95 22.23
N GLU A 17 -19.55 -13.07 21.59
CA GLU A 17 -18.83 -13.60 20.43
C GLU A 17 -18.89 -12.64 19.23
N GLU A 18 -20.06 -12.09 18.90
CA GLU A 18 -20.23 -11.11 17.82
C GLU A 18 -19.39 -9.85 18.06
N VAL A 19 -19.45 -9.27 19.26
CA VAL A 19 -18.63 -8.09 19.62
C VAL A 19 -17.14 -8.41 19.53
N SER A 20 -16.71 -9.61 19.94
CA SER A 20 -15.31 -10.01 19.87
C SER A 20 -14.84 -10.20 18.42
N ALA A 21 -15.68 -10.74 17.55
CA ALA A 21 -15.39 -10.94 16.13
C ALA A 21 -15.29 -9.59 15.40
N GLU A 22 -16.19 -8.65 15.70
CA GLU A 22 -16.12 -7.28 15.19
C GLU A 22 -14.85 -6.56 15.64
N GLN A 23 -14.48 -6.69 16.91
CA GLN A 23 -13.23 -6.12 17.43
C GLN A 23 -12.00 -6.71 16.73
N GLN A 24 -11.93 -8.04 16.59
CA GLN A 24 -10.83 -8.69 15.87
C GLN A 24 -10.78 -8.27 14.39
N HIS A 25 -11.93 -8.12 13.74
CA HIS A 25 -12.00 -7.64 12.37
C HIS A 25 -11.47 -6.21 12.25
N GLN A 26 -11.91 -5.30 13.13
CA GLN A 26 -11.43 -3.92 13.21
C GLN A 26 -9.92 -3.87 13.46
N GLU A 27 -9.40 -4.69 14.37
CA GLU A 27 -7.96 -4.78 14.64
C GLU A 27 -7.16 -5.28 13.43
N ASN A 28 -7.66 -6.29 12.73
CA ASN A 28 -7.02 -6.82 11.52
C ASN A 28 -7.00 -5.79 10.40
N LEU A 29 -8.08 -5.03 10.21
CA LEU A 29 -8.12 -3.92 9.26
C LEU A 29 -7.10 -2.84 9.64
N ALA A 30 -7.07 -2.39 10.89
CA ALA A 30 -6.15 -1.35 11.35
C ALA A 30 -4.67 -1.72 11.19
N ARG A 31 -4.33 -3.01 11.11
CA ARG A 31 -2.95 -3.48 10.85
C ARG A 31 -2.55 -3.39 9.37
N ILE A 32 -3.51 -3.39 8.46
CA ILE A 32 -3.29 -3.39 7.01
C ILE A 32 -3.42 -1.97 6.44
N MET A 33 -4.17 -1.10 7.12
CA MET A 33 -4.35 0.28 6.70
C MET A 33 -3.05 1.09 6.79
N PRO A 34 -2.85 2.05 5.87
CA PRO A 34 -1.75 3.02 5.93
C PRO A 34 -1.70 3.73 7.29
N ASN A 35 -0.51 3.92 7.86
CA ASN A 35 -0.37 4.52 9.19
C ASN A 35 -0.01 6.02 9.14
N THR A 36 0.40 6.50 7.96
CA THR A 36 0.74 7.90 7.67
C THR A 36 -0.08 8.45 6.50
N PRO A 37 -0.28 9.78 6.43
CA PRO A 37 -0.95 10.43 5.30
C PRO A 37 -0.25 10.18 3.97
N GLN A 38 1.08 10.06 4.02
CA GLN A 38 1.93 9.77 2.86
C GLN A 38 1.65 8.39 2.30
N GLU A 39 1.70 7.37 3.17
CA GLU A 39 1.37 5.99 2.78
C GLU A 39 -0.06 5.89 2.25
N MET A 40 -1.01 6.64 2.83
CA MET A 40 -2.39 6.66 2.35
C MET A 40 -2.47 7.18 0.91
N LEU A 41 -1.96 8.39 0.66
CA LEU A 41 -2.02 8.99 -0.67
C LEU A 41 -1.28 8.13 -1.70
N ARG A 42 -0.12 7.57 -1.32
CA ARG A 42 0.66 6.67 -2.17
C ARG A 42 -0.10 5.39 -2.49
N SER A 43 -0.70 4.75 -1.48
CA SER A 43 -1.53 3.55 -1.67
C SER A 43 -2.66 3.79 -2.66
N ILE A 44 -3.34 4.94 -2.61
CA ILE A 44 -4.40 5.25 -3.57
C ILE A 44 -3.82 5.42 -4.99
N HIS A 45 -2.69 6.12 -5.16
CA HIS A 45 -2.05 6.27 -6.48
C HIS A 45 -1.58 4.93 -7.05
N ASP A 46 -0.98 4.08 -6.21
CA ASP A 46 -0.53 2.73 -6.58
C ASP A 46 -1.72 1.88 -7.03
N LEU A 47 -2.80 1.84 -6.25
CA LEU A 47 -4.01 1.07 -6.58
C LEU A 47 -4.70 1.59 -7.85
N LEU A 48 -4.70 2.91 -8.09
CA LEU A 48 -5.19 3.47 -9.35
C LEU A 48 -4.30 3.08 -10.54
N ALA A 49 -2.98 3.14 -10.38
CA ALA A 49 -2.03 2.72 -11.42
C ALA A 49 -2.14 1.22 -11.74
N GLU A 50 -2.38 0.40 -10.71
CA GLU A 50 -2.65 -1.05 -10.80
C GLU A 50 -4.04 -1.38 -11.36
N LYS A 51 -4.93 -0.38 -11.50
CA LYS A 51 -6.33 -0.53 -11.90
C LYS A 51 -7.12 -1.46 -10.96
N ASP A 52 -6.88 -1.34 -9.65
CA ASP A 52 -7.62 -2.04 -8.60
C ASP A 52 -8.56 -1.08 -7.83
N PRO A 53 -9.69 -0.69 -8.45
CA PRO A 53 -10.61 0.29 -7.86
C PRO A 53 -11.30 -0.23 -6.60
N ALA A 54 -11.49 -1.56 -6.48
CA ALA A 54 -12.12 -2.16 -5.32
C ALA A 54 -11.26 -1.95 -4.06
N ARG A 55 -9.96 -2.23 -4.14
CA ARG A 55 -9.04 -1.99 -3.02
C ARG A 55 -8.85 -0.50 -2.73
N ALA A 56 -8.84 0.35 -3.76
CA ALA A 56 -8.75 1.79 -3.55
C ALA A 56 -9.95 2.31 -2.74
N CYS A 57 -11.16 1.84 -3.04
CA CYS A 57 -12.37 2.23 -2.32
C CYS A 57 -12.42 1.74 -0.86
N LEU A 58 -11.71 0.65 -0.51
CA LEU A 58 -11.59 0.19 0.89
C LEU A 58 -10.84 1.19 1.78
N LEU A 59 -10.05 2.10 1.20
CA LEU A 59 -9.36 3.16 1.94
C LEU A 59 -10.29 4.29 2.38
N PHE A 60 -11.53 4.32 1.86
CA PHE A 60 -12.57 5.30 2.17
C PHE A 60 -13.60 4.68 3.11
N GLU A 61 -14.10 5.49 4.04
CA GLU A 61 -15.24 5.11 4.85
C GLU A 61 -16.48 4.85 3.99
N ASP A 62 -17.31 3.90 4.41
CA ASP A 62 -18.54 3.52 3.71
C ASP A 62 -19.45 4.71 3.33
N PRO A 63 -19.75 5.69 4.22
CA PRO A 63 -20.55 6.86 3.84
C PRO A 63 -19.87 7.80 2.83
N LEU A 64 -18.55 7.72 2.67
CA LEU A 64 -17.78 8.58 1.77
C LEU A 64 -17.69 8.00 0.35
N ARG A 65 -17.74 6.67 0.18
CA ARG A 65 -17.71 6.01 -1.14
C ARG A 65 -18.74 6.53 -2.14
N PRO A 66 -20.04 6.67 -1.81
CA PRO A 66 -21.02 7.24 -2.76
C PRO A 66 -20.76 8.72 -3.03
N GLN A 67 -20.25 9.48 -2.05
CA GLN A 67 -19.89 10.89 -2.25
C GLN A 67 -18.73 11.04 -3.22
N PHE A 68 -17.72 10.17 -3.11
CA PHE A 68 -16.60 10.10 -4.04
C PHE A 68 -17.09 9.76 -5.46
N GLY A 69 -17.94 8.73 -5.60
CA GLY A 69 -18.58 8.39 -6.88
C GLY A 69 -19.26 9.61 -7.52
N ALA A 70 -20.14 10.26 -6.76
CA ALA A 70 -20.89 11.44 -7.21
C ALA A 70 -19.98 12.61 -7.61
N ALA A 71 -18.88 12.84 -6.89
CA ALA A 71 -17.92 13.90 -7.20
C ALA A 71 -17.26 13.75 -8.59
N PHE A 72 -17.21 12.53 -9.13
CA PHE A 72 -16.70 12.24 -10.48
C PHE A 72 -17.80 11.88 -11.49
N GLY A 73 -19.07 12.06 -11.11
CA GLY A 73 -20.23 11.77 -11.95
C GLY A 73 -20.50 10.28 -12.17
N GLU A 74 -20.07 9.43 -11.24
CA GLU A 74 -20.22 7.98 -11.32
C GLU A 74 -21.14 7.44 -10.20
N PRO A 75 -21.85 6.32 -10.43
CA PRO A 75 -22.81 5.79 -9.47
C PRO A 75 -22.17 5.14 -8.24
N THR A 76 -20.93 4.68 -8.35
CA THR A 76 -20.17 4.04 -7.26
C THR A 76 -18.75 4.57 -7.16
N CYS A 77 -18.11 4.34 -6.02
CA CYS A 77 -16.70 4.65 -5.83
C CYS A 77 -15.82 3.91 -6.84
N GLU A 78 -16.11 2.62 -7.09
CA GLU A 78 -15.30 1.78 -7.98
C GLU A 78 -15.36 2.27 -9.42
N ALA A 79 -16.54 2.71 -9.89
CA ALA A 79 -16.70 3.30 -11.21
C ALA A 79 -15.92 4.62 -11.34
N ALA A 80 -15.95 5.48 -10.31
CA ALA A 80 -15.13 6.69 -10.27
C ALA A 80 -13.62 6.38 -10.28
N MET A 81 -13.17 5.44 -9.45
CA MET A 81 -11.77 5.02 -9.41
C MET A 81 -11.33 4.42 -10.74
N PHE A 82 -12.18 3.60 -11.38
CA PHE A 82 -11.89 3.05 -12.71
C PHE A 82 -11.76 4.15 -13.78
N LYS A 83 -12.64 5.14 -13.74
CA LYS A 83 -12.58 6.32 -14.64
C LYS A 83 -11.34 7.17 -14.40
N LEU A 84 -10.88 7.30 -13.15
CA LEU A 84 -9.61 7.97 -12.83
C LEU A 84 -8.43 7.15 -13.33
N ALA A 85 -8.43 5.84 -13.09
CA ALA A 85 -7.39 4.92 -13.53
C ALA A 85 -7.24 4.93 -15.08
N ALA A 86 -8.35 5.06 -15.81
CA ALA A 86 -8.34 5.17 -17.27
C ALA A 86 -7.67 6.46 -17.80
N GLN A 87 -7.54 7.50 -16.98
CA GLN A 87 -6.84 8.74 -17.34
C GLN A 87 -5.32 8.65 -17.13
N ILE A 88 -4.82 7.58 -16.51
CA ILE A 88 -3.40 7.36 -16.27
C ILE A 88 -2.74 6.88 -17.57
N LYS A 89 -1.89 7.73 -18.14
CA LYS A 89 -1.15 7.47 -19.38
C LYS A 89 0.14 6.68 -19.12
N GLU A 90 0.80 6.99 -18.01
CA GLU A 90 2.11 6.44 -17.65
C GLU A 90 2.08 5.97 -16.19
N PRO A 91 1.64 4.72 -15.90
CA PRO A 91 1.47 4.22 -14.53
C PRO A 91 2.71 4.39 -13.66
N ASN A 92 3.90 4.09 -14.21
CA ASN A 92 5.17 4.23 -13.48
C ASN A 92 5.49 5.68 -13.10
N LYS A 93 5.18 6.65 -13.97
CA LYS A 93 5.38 8.08 -13.63
C LYS A 93 4.29 8.59 -12.70
N TYR A 94 3.09 8.02 -12.76
CA TYR A 94 1.97 8.43 -11.93
C TYR A 94 2.20 8.13 -10.44
N VAL A 95 2.80 6.97 -10.14
CA VAL A 95 3.18 6.61 -8.76
C VAL A 95 4.44 7.34 -8.28
N GLU A 96 5.19 7.95 -9.20
CA GLU A 96 6.37 8.79 -8.94
C GLU A 96 5.97 10.26 -8.79
N PHE A 97 5.18 10.54 -7.75
CA PHE A 97 4.72 11.88 -7.44
C PHE A 97 5.45 12.49 -6.24
N ASN A 98 5.49 13.82 -6.22
CA ASN A 98 5.98 14.63 -5.12
C ASN A 98 4.84 15.45 -4.54
N VAL A 99 4.92 15.73 -3.24
CA VAL A 99 4.02 16.63 -2.54
C VAL A 99 4.83 17.34 -1.46
N ASN A 100 4.56 18.61 -1.22
CA ASN A 100 5.31 19.37 -0.23
C ASN A 100 4.78 19.04 1.16
N TRP A 101 5.43 18.11 1.85
CA TRP A 101 4.97 17.60 3.15
C TRP A 101 4.83 18.66 4.24
N GLN A 102 5.55 19.78 4.14
CA GLN A 102 5.49 20.86 5.13
C GLN A 102 4.28 21.78 4.90
N LYS A 103 3.77 21.82 3.66
CA LYS A 103 2.73 22.75 3.23
C LYS A 103 1.40 22.05 2.98
N ASP A 104 1.45 20.89 2.34
CA ASP A 104 0.31 20.20 1.77
C ASP A 104 -0.18 19.05 2.68
N VAL A 105 0.55 18.74 3.75
CA VAL A 105 0.15 17.79 4.80
C VAL A 105 0.01 18.50 6.13
N ARG A 106 -1.12 18.27 6.81
CA ARG A 106 -1.37 18.74 8.16
C ARG A 106 -1.75 17.57 9.05
N LEU A 107 -0.95 17.32 10.08
CA LEU A 107 -1.29 16.34 11.11
C LEU A 107 -2.23 16.98 12.14
N GLU A 108 -3.28 16.26 12.52
CA GLU A 108 -4.25 16.71 13.52
C GLU A 108 -4.02 15.90 14.80
N GLY A 109 -2.82 16.04 15.37
CA GLY A 109 -2.37 15.25 16.52
C GLY A 109 -2.47 13.74 16.25
N ASP A 110 -3.00 13.00 17.23
CA ASP A 110 -3.21 11.55 17.13
C ASP A 110 -4.54 11.17 16.47
N THR A 111 -5.42 12.14 16.20
CA THR A 111 -6.80 11.86 15.78
C THR A 111 -6.95 11.71 14.27
N GLY A 112 -6.06 12.32 13.48
CA GLY A 112 -6.21 12.32 12.04
C GLY A 112 -5.14 13.11 11.31
N ALA A 113 -5.40 13.33 10.04
CA ALA A 113 -4.54 14.12 9.18
C ALA A 113 -5.29 14.60 7.94
N PHE A 114 -4.74 15.63 7.32
CA PHE A 114 -5.19 16.18 6.06
C PHE A 114 -4.03 16.15 5.06
N ILE A 115 -4.34 15.80 3.80
CA ILE A 115 -3.40 15.88 2.68
C ILE A 115 -4.05 16.52 1.45
N ASP A 116 -3.39 17.51 0.87
CA ASP A 116 -3.81 18.13 -0.39
C ASP A 116 -3.26 17.36 -1.59
N GLY A 117 -3.99 16.32 -2.00
CA GLY A 117 -3.65 15.55 -3.21
C GLY A 117 -3.79 16.36 -4.51
N CYS A 118 -4.30 17.60 -4.47
CA CYS A 118 -4.32 18.49 -5.63
C CYS A 118 -3.01 19.25 -5.82
N ALA A 119 -2.22 19.38 -4.75
CA ALA A 119 -0.89 19.98 -4.77
C ALA A 119 0.19 19.00 -5.26
N VAL A 120 -0.17 17.73 -5.49
CA VAL A 120 0.72 16.71 -6.04
C VAL A 120 1.31 17.18 -7.36
N THR A 121 2.62 17.04 -7.50
CA THR A 121 3.37 17.26 -8.73
C THR A 121 3.95 15.93 -9.19
N PHE A 122 3.74 15.59 -10.45
CA PHE A 122 4.33 14.38 -11.02
C PHE A 122 5.72 14.74 -11.55
N GLY A 123 6.73 14.01 -11.10
CA GLY A 123 8.10 14.27 -11.53
C GLY A 123 8.31 13.81 -12.97
N GLY A 124 8.59 14.74 -13.89
CA GLY A 124 9.65 14.48 -14.86
C GLY A 124 10.93 14.33 -14.04
N GLY A 125 11.69 13.25 -14.21
CA GLY A 125 12.87 12.99 -13.39
C GLY A 125 13.81 14.20 -13.31
N LEU A 126 14.68 14.26 -12.30
CA LEU A 126 15.65 15.35 -12.03
C LEU A 126 16.45 15.84 -13.27
N LEU A 127 16.47 15.05 -14.35
CA LEU A 127 17.20 15.30 -15.60
C LEU A 127 16.36 15.94 -16.71
N ASP A 128 15.04 16.12 -16.53
CA ASP A 128 14.17 16.66 -17.58
C ASP A 128 13.12 17.67 -17.05
N PRO A 129 13.55 18.75 -16.37
CA PRO A 129 12.64 19.75 -15.80
C PRO A 129 11.97 20.66 -16.85
N GLU A 130 12.47 20.69 -18.09
CA GLU A 130 12.04 21.63 -19.13
C GLU A 130 11.12 21.02 -20.19
N ASN A 131 11.10 19.70 -20.34
CA ASN A 131 10.12 19.04 -21.18
C ASN A 131 8.85 18.83 -20.36
N GLY A 132 7.95 19.80 -20.42
CA GLY A 132 6.60 19.78 -19.85
C GLY A 132 5.74 18.61 -20.33
N GLY A 133 6.14 17.39 -19.98
CA GLY A 133 5.34 16.19 -20.09
C GLY A 133 4.08 16.44 -19.27
N GLY A 134 2.94 16.46 -19.95
CA GLY A 134 1.66 16.65 -19.28
C GLY A 134 1.48 15.63 -18.15
N ASP A 135 0.66 15.99 -17.16
CA ASP A 135 0.41 15.15 -15.99
C ASP A 135 0.14 13.68 -16.42
N PRO A 136 0.86 12.69 -15.85
CA PRO A 136 0.74 11.28 -16.22
C PRO A 136 -0.62 10.69 -15.83
N GLY A 137 -1.43 11.41 -15.05
CA GLY A 137 -2.77 11.00 -14.67
C GLY A 137 -3.49 12.08 -13.84
N PRO A 138 -4.69 11.77 -13.35
CA PRO A 138 -5.51 12.73 -12.61
C PRO A 138 -5.04 12.90 -11.16
N LYS A 139 -5.24 14.08 -10.61
CA LYS A 139 -5.03 14.33 -9.17
C LYS A 139 -6.25 13.86 -8.39
N ILE A 140 -6.03 13.19 -7.27
CA ILE A 140 -7.08 12.45 -6.56
C ILE A 140 -8.04 13.38 -5.82
N GLY A 141 -7.56 14.52 -5.29
CA GLY A 141 -8.37 15.41 -4.44
C GLY A 141 -7.69 15.71 -3.12
N LYS A 142 -8.35 16.52 -2.29
CA LYS A 142 -7.98 16.75 -0.89
C LYS A 142 -8.61 15.66 -0.03
N LEU A 143 -7.80 15.02 0.79
CA LEU A 143 -8.22 13.91 1.65
C LEU A 143 -8.10 14.34 3.10
N HIS A 144 -9.20 14.21 3.83
CA HIS A 144 -9.20 14.20 5.28
C HIS A 144 -9.23 12.74 5.74
N MET A 145 -8.43 12.43 6.75
CA MET A 145 -8.26 11.10 7.28
C MET A 145 -8.43 11.14 8.80
N LYS A 146 -9.08 10.11 9.34
CA LYS A 146 -9.10 9.87 10.78
C LYS A 146 -8.34 8.60 11.14
N ARG A 147 -7.80 8.58 12.35
CA ARG A 147 -7.07 7.42 12.87
C ARG A 147 -8.03 6.40 13.46
N ILE A 148 -7.95 5.16 13.00
CA ILE A 148 -8.67 4.00 13.54
C ILE A 148 -7.73 3.19 14.45
N LEU A 149 -8.20 2.85 15.64
CA LEU A 149 -7.50 2.03 16.63
C LEU A 149 -6.04 2.45 16.90
N LYS A 150 -5.78 3.77 16.91
CA LYS A 150 -4.45 4.37 17.14
C LYS A 150 -3.35 3.97 16.14
N ARG A 151 -3.67 3.29 15.02
CA ARG A 151 -2.66 2.80 14.07
C ARG A 151 -2.97 3.18 12.62
N GLY A 152 -4.09 2.71 12.09
CA GLY A 152 -4.46 2.94 10.69
C GLY A 152 -5.09 4.31 10.48
N LEU A 153 -4.96 4.87 9.28
CA LEU A 153 -5.73 6.01 8.80
C LEU A 153 -6.78 5.49 7.82
N VAL A 154 -7.97 6.09 7.83
CA VAL A 154 -9.02 5.89 6.83
C VAL A 154 -9.47 7.26 6.32
N VAL A 155 -9.78 7.36 5.04
CA VAL A 155 -10.30 8.61 4.46
C VAL A 155 -11.75 8.78 4.88
N ASP A 156 -12.02 9.82 5.68
CA ASP A 156 -13.34 10.17 6.22
C ASP A 156 -13.88 11.50 5.66
N GLY A 157 -13.05 12.24 4.92
CA GLY A 157 -13.49 13.40 4.15
C GLY A 157 -12.78 13.52 2.81
N PHE A 158 -13.51 14.02 1.80
CA PHE A 158 -13.02 14.17 0.44
C PHE A 158 -13.45 15.51 -0.16
N THR A 159 -12.55 16.18 -0.88
CA THR A 159 -12.90 17.30 -1.76
C THR A 159 -12.17 17.13 -3.09
N PRO A 160 -12.89 17.05 -4.23
CA PRO A 160 -12.23 16.91 -5.53
C PRO A 160 -11.34 18.12 -5.80
N CYS A 161 -10.28 17.91 -6.59
CA CYS A 161 -9.56 19.05 -7.14
C CYS A 161 -10.53 19.86 -7.99
N ASN A 162 -10.46 21.19 -7.90
CA ASN A 162 -11.22 22.09 -8.78
C ASN A 162 -10.79 21.83 -10.23
N THR A 163 -11.35 20.80 -10.83
CA THR A 163 -11.51 20.70 -12.27
C THR A 163 -12.57 21.75 -12.58
N ALA A 164 -12.24 22.67 -13.49
CA ALA A 164 -13.17 23.71 -13.92
C ALA A 164 -14.56 23.08 -14.11
N ALA A 165 -15.52 23.54 -13.31
CA ALA A 165 -16.83 22.93 -13.18
C ALA A 165 -17.45 22.68 -14.56
N GLY A 166 -17.56 21.41 -14.95
CA GLY A 166 -18.51 21.03 -15.98
C GLY A 166 -19.91 21.37 -15.48
N PRO A 167 -20.74 22.08 -16.27
CA PRO A 167 -22.02 22.56 -15.77
C PRO A 167 -23.01 21.41 -15.56
N GLY A 168 -23.50 21.24 -14.33
CA GLY A 168 -24.93 20.97 -14.11
C GLY A 168 -25.42 19.52 -13.92
N GLY A 169 -24.62 18.60 -13.38
CA GLY A 169 -25.14 17.28 -12.96
C GLY A 169 -25.68 17.30 -11.53
N THR A 170 -27.00 17.38 -11.33
CA THR A 170 -27.62 17.19 -10.01
C THR A 170 -27.65 15.69 -9.67
N PRO A 171 -27.15 15.24 -8.50
CA PRO A 171 -27.16 13.82 -8.14
C PRO A 171 -28.60 13.33 -7.94
N THR A 172 -28.96 12.22 -8.60
CA THR A 172 -30.27 11.56 -8.47
C THR A 172 -30.19 10.50 -7.35
N PRO A 173 -31.00 10.59 -6.28
CA PRO A 173 -31.05 9.58 -5.22
C PRO A 173 -31.86 8.35 -5.66
N GLY A 174 -31.31 7.13 -5.57
CA GLY A 174 -32.14 5.90 -5.65
C GLY A 174 -31.54 4.62 -6.23
N ALA A 175 -30.21 4.38 -6.21
CA ALA A 175 -29.66 3.10 -6.67
C ALA A 175 -29.67 2.02 -5.55
N PRO A 176 -30.20 0.81 -5.80
CA PRO A 176 -30.17 -0.30 -4.84
C PRO A 176 -28.75 -0.90 -4.69
N PRO A 177 -28.45 -1.56 -3.54
CA PRO A 177 -27.11 -2.07 -3.24
C PRO A 177 -26.73 -3.28 -4.11
N PRO A 178 -25.47 -3.38 -4.60
CA PRO A 178 -25.00 -4.56 -5.29
C PRO A 178 -24.62 -5.70 -4.33
N SER A 179 -24.77 -6.91 -4.87
CA SER A 179 -24.66 -8.22 -4.23
C SER A 179 -23.23 -8.60 -3.82
N ALA A 180 -23.13 -9.43 -2.77
CA ALA A 180 -21.91 -9.86 -2.09
C ALA A 180 -20.81 -10.47 -2.98
N ALA A 181 -19.56 -10.20 -2.62
CA ALA A 181 -18.35 -10.67 -3.29
C ALA A 181 -18.08 -12.18 -3.08
N PRO A 182 -17.46 -12.87 -4.06
CA PRO A 182 -17.16 -14.30 -3.98
C PRO A 182 -15.97 -14.62 -3.04
N PRO A 183 -15.87 -15.87 -2.54
CA PRO A 183 -14.84 -16.28 -1.59
C PRO A 183 -13.43 -16.33 -2.22
N THR A 184 -12.44 -15.95 -1.42
CA THR A 184 -11.01 -15.96 -1.74
C THR A 184 -10.45 -17.38 -1.79
N THR A 185 -10.07 -17.84 -2.98
CA THR A 185 -9.28 -19.07 -3.16
C THR A 185 -7.83 -18.85 -2.73
N THR A 186 -7.30 -19.76 -1.91
CA THR A 186 -5.90 -19.83 -1.45
C THR A 186 -4.98 -20.31 -2.57
N GLY A 187 -4.95 -19.57 -3.67
CA GLY A 187 -3.93 -19.73 -4.72
C GLY A 187 -2.62 -19.04 -4.32
N PRO A 188 -1.53 -19.29 -5.06
CA PRO A 188 -0.33 -18.46 -4.94
C PRO A 188 -0.75 -17.00 -5.24
N GLY A 189 -0.77 -16.16 -4.20
CA GLY A 189 -1.10 -14.74 -4.35
C GLY A 189 -0.24 -14.09 -5.45
N PRO A 190 -0.77 -13.08 -6.15
CA PRO A 190 -0.11 -12.49 -7.33
C PRO A 190 1.29 -11.95 -7.01
N LEU A 191 2.15 -11.88 -8.03
CA LEU A 191 3.43 -11.19 -7.92
C LEU A 191 3.21 -9.66 -7.91
N PRO A 192 4.14 -8.89 -7.32
CA PRO A 192 4.04 -7.43 -7.32
C PRO A 192 4.11 -6.87 -8.76
N THR A 193 3.26 -5.91 -9.10
CA THR A 193 3.10 -5.42 -10.48
C THR A 193 3.99 -4.24 -10.85
N SER A 194 4.69 -3.66 -9.87
CA SER A 194 5.70 -2.60 -10.05
C SER A 194 7.11 -3.18 -9.87
N PRO A 195 8.12 -2.70 -10.63
CA PRO A 195 9.50 -3.17 -10.46
C PRO A 195 10.08 -2.84 -9.09
N ARG A 196 9.58 -1.84 -8.36
CA ARG A 196 10.07 -1.48 -7.02
C ARG A 196 9.45 -2.34 -5.91
N ALA A 197 8.21 -2.76 -6.13
CA ALA A 197 7.40 -3.43 -5.12
C ALA A 197 8.02 -4.73 -4.55
N PRO A 198 8.78 -5.57 -5.31
CA PRO A 198 9.46 -6.73 -4.74
C PRO A 198 10.34 -6.41 -3.53
N ALA A 199 10.99 -5.24 -3.49
CA ALA A 199 11.81 -4.84 -2.36
C ALA A 199 10.97 -4.64 -1.08
N GLY A 200 9.88 -3.88 -1.18
CA GLY A 200 8.98 -3.63 -0.05
C GLY A 200 8.29 -4.90 0.44
N VAL A 201 7.82 -5.75 -0.48
CA VAL A 201 7.17 -7.03 -0.14
C VAL A 201 8.18 -7.99 0.52
N LEU A 202 9.42 -8.05 0.02
CA LEU A 202 10.48 -8.86 0.62
C LEU A 202 10.80 -8.41 2.05
N VAL A 203 10.94 -7.11 2.29
CA VAL A 203 11.14 -6.55 3.64
C VAL A 203 10.02 -6.98 4.59
N GLY A 204 8.77 -6.90 4.14
CA GLY A 204 7.61 -7.35 4.91
C GLY A 204 7.65 -8.84 5.25
N TYR A 205 8.09 -9.70 4.32
CA TYR A 205 8.24 -11.13 4.58
C TYR A 205 9.41 -11.46 5.51
N LEU A 206 10.56 -10.80 5.34
CA LEU A 206 11.73 -10.97 6.20
C LEU A 206 11.40 -10.58 7.66
N ALA A 207 10.73 -9.45 7.85
CA ALA A 207 10.26 -8.99 9.15
C ALA A 207 9.32 -10.00 9.83
N LYS A 208 8.38 -10.58 9.08
CA LYS A 208 7.41 -11.55 9.60
C LYS A 208 7.96 -12.98 9.72
N GLY A 209 9.16 -13.25 9.22
CA GLY A 209 9.71 -14.61 9.14
C GLY A 209 8.90 -15.53 8.22
N ASN A 210 8.36 -14.98 7.13
CA ASN A 210 7.63 -15.76 6.13
C ASN A 210 8.58 -16.25 5.04
N ASP A 211 9.31 -17.32 5.34
CA ASP A 211 10.35 -17.88 4.46
C ASP A 211 9.79 -18.29 3.09
N ALA A 212 8.64 -18.95 3.08
CA ALA A 212 7.97 -19.39 1.86
C ALA A 212 7.53 -18.20 1.00
N GLY A 213 6.94 -17.17 1.61
CA GLY A 213 6.56 -15.93 0.93
C GLY A 213 7.76 -15.19 0.35
N ALA A 214 8.82 -15.02 1.14
CA ALA A 214 10.06 -14.39 0.70
C ALA A 214 10.69 -15.13 -0.47
N CYS A 215 10.89 -16.45 -0.36
CA CYS A 215 11.53 -17.24 -1.41
C CYS A 215 10.70 -17.34 -2.69
N ARG A 216 9.39 -17.15 -2.63
CA ARG A 216 8.52 -17.10 -3.81
C ARG A 216 8.72 -15.83 -4.65
N LEU A 217 9.21 -14.74 -4.04
CA LEU A 217 9.52 -13.51 -4.79
C LEU A 217 10.72 -13.69 -5.72
N PHE A 218 11.50 -14.77 -5.59
CA PHE A 218 12.70 -14.99 -6.37
C PHE A 218 12.49 -16.06 -7.46
N SER A 219 13.11 -15.86 -8.61
CA SER A 219 13.39 -16.96 -9.54
C SER A 219 14.43 -17.91 -8.91
N ASP A 220 14.67 -19.07 -9.53
CA ASP A 220 15.68 -20.00 -9.00
C ASP A 220 17.11 -19.41 -9.00
N SER A 221 17.45 -18.59 -10.01
CA SER A 221 18.71 -17.84 -10.01
C SER A 221 18.75 -16.79 -8.90
N GLY A 222 17.63 -16.10 -8.67
CA GLY A 222 17.49 -15.13 -7.58
C GLY A 222 17.65 -15.76 -6.21
N LYS A 223 17.04 -16.93 -5.98
CA LYS A 223 17.17 -17.70 -4.73
C LYS A 223 18.63 -18.07 -4.47
N ALA A 224 19.33 -18.57 -5.49
CA ALA A 224 20.74 -18.92 -5.38
C ALA A 224 21.61 -17.70 -5.10
N ALA A 225 21.33 -16.56 -5.74
CA ALA A 225 22.03 -15.30 -5.49
C ALA A 225 21.82 -14.78 -4.06
N PHE A 226 20.58 -14.84 -3.55
CA PHE A 226 20.24 -14.44 -2.19
C PHE A 226 20.93 -15.33 -1.14
N ALA A 227 20.88 -16.66 -1.34
CA ALA A 227 21.58 -17.63 -0.50
C ALA A 227 23.09 -17.38 -0.47
N LYS A 228 23.70 -17.17 -1.64
CA LYS A 228 25.11 -16.83 -1.77
C LYS A 228 25.46 -15.53 -1.05
N ALA A 229 24.63 -14.50 -1.17
CA ALA A 229 24.85 -13.21 -0.51
C ALA A 229 24.79 -13.31 1.03
N GLN A 230 23.99 -14.24 1.56
CA GLN A 230 23.92 -14.52 2.99
C GLN A 230 24.94 -15.58 3.47
N GLY A 231 25.71 -16.18 2.56
CA GLY A 231 26.71 -17.20 2.90
C GLY A 231 26.11 -18.54 3.36
N VAL A 232 24.94 -18.90 2.84
CA VAL A 232 24.21 -20.13 3.20
C VAL A 232 23.86 -20.97 1.97
N ALA A 233 23.33 -22.19 2.18
CA ALA A 233 23.10 -23.17 1.13
C ALA A 233 21.87 -22.88 0.25
N ASP A 234 20.79 -22.34 0.82
CA ASP A 234 19.51 -22.16 0.12
C ASP A 234 18.75 -20.91 0.60
N CYS A 235 17.65 -20.59 -0.09
CA CYS A 235 16.86 -19.40 0.19
C CYS A 235 16.20 -19.40 1.59
N PRO A 236 15.55 -20.48 2.06
CA PRO A 236 15.02 -20.51 3.42
C PRO A 236 16.07 -20.25 4.50
N ALA A 237 17.26 -20.88 4.39
CA ALA A 237 18.37 -20.61 5.29
C ALA A 237 18.84 -19.14 5.19
N ALA A 238 18.74 -18.53 4.01
CA ALA A 238 19.13 -17.15 3.78
C ALA A 238 18.17 -16.18 4.46
N VAL A 239 16.86 -16.44 4.36
CA VAL A 239 15.83 -15.68 5.08
C VAL A 239 16.05 -15.78 6.58
N ALA A 240 16.26 -16.99 7.11
CA ALA A 240 16.53 -17.20 8.52
C ALA A 240 17.80 -16.46 8.98
N ALA A 241 18.89 -16.56 8.23
CA ALA A 241 20.15 -15.89 8.52
C ALA A 241 20.08 -14.36 8.39
N PHE A 242 19.24 -13.84 7.49
CA PHE A 242 19.00 -12.40 7.39
C PHE A 242 18.19 -11.91 8.59
N ARG A 243 17.15 -12.66 8.98
CA ARG A 243 16.25 -12.31 10.08
C ARG A 243 16.95 -12.22 11.43
N THR A 244 18.01 -12.99 11.69
CA THR A 244 18.79 -12.85 12.94
C THR A 244 19.50 -11.50 13.07
N LYS A 245 19.62 -10.75 11.97
CA LYS A 245 20.20 -9.40 11.94
C LYS A 245 19.14 -8.30 12.13
N ILE A 246 17.85 -8.64 12.07
CA ILE A 246 16.74 -7.71 12.30
C ILE A 246 16.50 -7.59 13.80
N THR A 247 16.73 -6.39 14.34
CA THR A 247 16.62 -6.10 15.77
C THR A 247 15.21 -5.66 16.18
N ASP A 248 14.46 -5.07 15.25
CA ASP A 248 13.08 -4.63 15.45
C ASP A 248 12.25 -5.01 14.22
N PRO A 249 11.61 -6.18 14.21
CA PRO A 249 10.82 -6.65 13.08
C PRO A 249 9.64 -5.73 12.72
N ASP A 250 9.01 -5.12 13.72
CA ASP A 250 7.83 -4.27 13.52
C ASP A 250 8.19 -2.97 12.79
N ARG A 251 9.33 -2.36 13.13
CA ARG A 251 9.89 -1.24 12.34
C ARG A 251 10.46 -1.72 11.03
N TYR A 252 11.20 -2.83 11.00
CA TYR A 252 11.88 -3.29 9.79
C TYR A 252 10.89 -3.52 8.64
N GLY A 253 9.72 -4.11 8.92
CA GLY A 253 8.67 -4.31 7.92
C GLY A 253 8.03 -3.04 7.35
N LYS A 254 8.41 -1.85 7.82
CA LYS A 254 7.80 -0.55 7.51
C LYS A 254 8.87 0.52 7.24
N PRO A 255 9.65 0.40 6.15
CA PRO A 255 10.55 1.48 5.76
C PRO A 255 9.75 2.77 5.48
N ILE A 256 10.29 3.92 5.86
CA ILE A 256 9.77 5.23 5.44
C ILE A 256 9.74 5.24 3.91
N GLY A 257 8.66 5.75 3.33
CA GLY A 257 8.50 5.76 1.88
C GLY A 257 8.25 4.38 1.28
N GLY A 258 8.21 3.28 2.05
CA GLY A 258 7.90 1.96 1.50
C GLY A 258 8.87 1.56 0.38
N ASP A 259 8.31 1.17 -0.78
CA ASP A 259 9.09 0.83 -1.97
C ASP A 259 9.56 2.05 -2.78
N SER A 260 9.11 3.29 -2.48
CA SER A 260 9.58 4.49 -3.20
C SER A 260 11.07 4.72 -3.03
N ASP A 261 11.58 4.42 -1.84
CA ASP A 261 12.98 4.62 -1.48
C ASP A 261 13.88 3.64 -2.24
N ALA A 262 13.30 2.54 -2.72
CA ALA A 262 13.95 1.70 -3.70
C ALA A 262 13.97 2.40 -5.07
N THR A 263 15.16 2.60 -5.61
CA THR A 263 15.31 3.25 -6.92
C THR A 263 15.33 2.19 -8.01
N ALA A 264 14.33 2.18 -8.89
CA ALA A 264 14.34 1.32 -10.07
C ALA A 264 15.03 2.04 -11.25
N ARG A 265 16.05 1.42 -11.83
CA ARG A 265 16.67 1.85 -13.10
C ARG A 265 16.30 0.87 -14.19
N LYS A 266 15.97 1.38 -15.37
CA LYS A 266 15.64 0.54 -16.52
C LYS A 266 16.89 -0.22 -16.95
N GLY A 267 16.82 -1.56 -16.87
CA GLY A 267 17.82 -2.47 -17.40
C GLY A 267 17.59 -2.78 -18.87
N SER A 268 18.32 -3.79 -19.37
CA SER A 268 18.13 -4.29 -20.73
C SER A 268 16.92 -5.25 -20.79
N TYR A 269 16.04 -5.11 -21.78
CA TYR A 269 14.97 -6.07 -22.10
C TYR A 269 14.01 -6.42 -20.95
N GLY A 270 13.34 -5.43 -20.35
CA GLY A 270 12.30 -5.69 -19.33
C GLY A 270 12.84 -6.08 -17.95
N THR A 271 14.17 -6.05 -17.77
CA THR A 271 14.82 -6.12 -16.47
C THR A 271 14.92 -4.74 -15.83
N HIS A 272 14.90 -4.69 -14.51
CA HIS A 272 15.09 -3.46 -13.74
C HIS A 272 16.07 -3.71 -12.60
N ASP A 273 17.03 -2.81 -12.43
CA ASP A 273 17.89 -2.78 -11.25
C ASP A 273 17.19 -1.98 -10.16
N VAL A 274 16.95 -2.60 -9.00
CA VAL A 274 16.30 -2.00 -7.86
C VAL A 274 17.32 -1.87 -6.73
N ASP A 275 17.67 -0.63 -6.41
CA ASP A 275 18.58 -0.30 -5.32
C ASP A 275 17.78 -0.10 -4.02
N ALA A 276 17.67 -1.16 -3.21
CA ALA A 276 17.02 -1.13 -1.91
C ALA A 276 18.04 -0.92 -0.75
N CYS A 277 19.27 -0.48 -1.06
CA CYS A 277 20.25 -0.07 -0.05
C CYS A 277 19.98 1.31 0.55
N LYS A 278 19.04 2.04 -0.06
CA LYS A 278 18.61 3.36 0.37
C LYS A 278 17.28 3.34 1.11
N LEU A 279 16.73 2.16 1.38
CA LEU A 279 15.55 2.04 2.23
C LEU A 279 15.87 2.69 3.57
N ASN A 280 14.98 3.57 3.99
CA ASN A 280 15.12 4.28 5.24
C ASN A 280 14.06 3.79 6.22
N TRP A 281 14.36 3.87 7.51
CA TRP A 281 13.42 3.56 8.57
C TRP A 281 13.38 4.74 9.52
N SER A 282 12.22 5.02 10.12
CA SER A 282 12.16 6.09 11.11
C SER A 282 13.17 5.81 12.22
N ASN A 283 14.12 6.73 12.35
CA ASN A 283 15.06 6.80 13.46
C ASN A 283 14.51 7.67 14.59
N TYR A 284 13.35 8.30 14.44
CA TYR A 284 12.76 9.15 15.48
C TYR A 284 11.56 8.49 16.14
N THR A 285 11.65 8.41 17.47
CA THR A 285 10.50 8.24 18.38
C THR A 285 10.38 9.45 19.29
N VAL A 286 9.29 9.51 20.05
CA VAL A 286 9.08 10.51 21.11
C VAL A 286 10.25 10.53 22.11
N ASP A 287 10.94 9.39 22.27
CA ASP A 287 12.02 9.19 23.24
C ASP A 287 13.44 9.41 22.67
N GLY A 288 13.56 9.84 21.40
CA GLY A 288 14.83 10.18 20.77
C GLY A 288 15.21 9.30 19.57
N GLU A 289 16.50 9.34 19.23
CA GLU A 289 17.08 8.62 18.09
C GLU A 289 17.22 7.12 18.41
N MET A 290 16.61 6.27 17.58
CA MET A 290 16.70 4.83 17.68
C MET A 290 17.73 4.26 16.69
N PRO A 291 18.42 3.17 17.06
CA PRO A 291 19.25 2.45 16.09
C PRO A 291 18.41 1.91 14.92
N PRO A 292 19.02 1.68 13.74
CA PRO A 292 18.34 1.04 12.62
C PRO A 292 17.71 -0.30 13.02
N PRO A 293 16.52 -0.65 12.50
CA PRO A 293 15.80 -1.85 12.90
C PRO A 293 16.39 -3.15 12.32
N GLY A 294 17.40 -3.05 11.46
CA GLY A 294 18.07 -4.18 10.82
C GLY A 294 19.04 -3.72 9.73
N PRO A 295 19.66 -4.67 9.01
CA PRO A 295 20.55 -4.36 7.89
C PRO A 295 19.77 -3.82 6.69
N GLN A 296 20.46 -3.05 5.83
CA GLN A 296 19.91 -2.67 4.54
C GLN A 296 19.59 -3.92 3.70
N LEU A 297 18.53 -3.85 2.89
CA LEU A 297 18.01 -5.02 2.19
C LEU A 297 19.02 -5.54 1.17
N GLY A 298 19.50 -4.69 0.26
CA GLY A 298 20.39 -5.10 -0.82
C GLY A 298 20.06 -4.41 -2.14
N ARG A 299 20.75 -4.83 -3.20
CA ARG A 299 20.40 -4.50 -4.59
C ARG A 299 19.85 -5.75 -5.25
N MET A 300 18.82 -5.59 -6.07
CA MET A 300 18.18 -6.70 -6.76
C MET A 300 17.96 -6.39 -8.23
N VAL A 301 17.99 -7.42 -9.05
CA VAL A 301 17.55 -7.36 -10.44
C VAL A 301 16.18 -8.01 -10.47
N VAL A 302 15.20 -7.32 -11.04
CA VAL A 302 13.84 -7.83 -11.20
C VAL A 302 13.45 -7.90 -12.66
N GLU A 303 12.59 -8.85 -13.02
CA GLU A 303 12.08 -9.02 -14.38
C GLU A 303 10.66 -9.62 -14.35
N HIS A 304 9.98 -9.59 -15.48
CA HIS A 304 8.70 -10.29 -15.63
C HIS A 304 8.93 -11.80 -15.81
N PRO A 305 8.25 -12.66 -15.04
CA PRO A 305 8.26 -14.08 -15.31
C PRO A 305 7.59 -14.39 -16.65
N PRO A 306 8.07 -15.39 -17.41
CA PRO A 306 7.41 -15.81 -18.64
C PRO A 306 5.94 -16.17 -18.40
N GLY A 307 5.04 -15.50 -19.13
CA GLY A 307 3.60 -15.80 -19.12
C GLY A 307 2.85 -15.41 -17.84
N ASN A 308 3.44 -14.61 -16.96
CA ASN A 308 2.77 -14.10 -15.76
C ASN A 308 2.91 -12.58 -15.66
N ASP A 309 1.90 -11.96 -15.06
CA ASP A 309 1.98 -10.54 -14.70
C ASP A 309 2.76 -10.36 -13.39
N GLY A 310 3.60 -9.32 -13.35
CA GLY A 310 4.33 -8.89 -12.16
C GLY A 310 5.82 -9.16 -12.22
N TYR A 311 6.51 -8.88 -11.12
CA TYR A 311 7.96 -8.89 -11.03
C TYR A 311 8.44 -9.90 -10.00
N TRP A 312 9.42 -10.71 -10.39
CA TRP A 312 10.22 -11.52 -9.47
C TRP A 312 11.66 -11.04 -9.44
N ILE A 313 12.41 -11.46 -8.42
CA ILE A 313 13.81 -11.14 -8.22
C ILE A 313 14.67 -12.22 -8.84
N THR A 314 15.52 -11.85 -9.81
CA THR A 314 16.36 -12.80 -10.55
C THR A 314 17.85 -12.68 -10.28
N GLY A 315 18.25 -11.56 -9.66
CA GLY A 315 19.57 -11.34 -9.10
C GLY A 315 19.50 -10.61 -7.77
N PHE A 316 20.48 -10.85 -6.90
CA PHE A 316 20.57 -10.20 -5.60
C PHE A 316 22.04 -10.02 -5.19
N SER A 317 22.34 -8.89 -4.56
CA SER A 317 23.63 -8.61 -3.91
C SER A 317 23.41 -7.79 -2.65
N ASN A 318 24.26 -7.98 -1.64
CA ASN A 318 24.27 -7.10 -0.47
C ASN A 318 24.57 -5.64 -0.87
N CYS A 319 24.20 -4.73 0.03
CA CYS A 319 24.81 -3.41 0.10
C CYS A 319 26.28 -3.58 0.52
#